data_AF-A0A9W9LN03-F1
#
_entry.id   AF-A0A9W9LN03-F1
#
_cell.length_a   1.000
_cell.length_b   1.000
_cell.length_c   1.000
_cell.angle_alpha   90.00
_cell.angle_beta   90.00
_cell.angle_gamma   90.00
#
_symmetry.space_group_name_H-M   'P 1'
#
loop_
_entity.id
_entity.type
_entity.pdbx_description
1 polymer ?
#
loop_
_entity_poly.entity_id
_entity_poly.type
_entity_poly.pdbx_seq_one_letter_code
_entity_poly.pdbx_strand_id
1 'polypeptide(L)'
;MKFLQKLAGYPRLLLAGNPSRIDIGMLLTGMASAIASGVPFPIIGIVFGQLLDNFNSVTCDETSSTSSESDSSYQSSINSKILLIFYLAIAQFVLIYVHLTCWTMYGARLSQRLRETYLENLLRQEPSHFDKLPPGEVASRLSSDIQTIRSGTSEKVGIVINAISFFVTAYIVAFIKYWELAAILLSLIPAYLLMSFAGSHFIEKYTGLMSDYAASAATIASEALSNIVVVQAFGANARLEEKFSRALKMAEREGLKKAAAVGTQSGVLYFIAYSANGLAFWQGSQRIADAVSSDSTDVTVGATFTVIFILIEGKPRSAISAEDMI
;
A
#
# COMPACT_ATOMS: atom_id res chain seq x y z
N MET A 1 -0.56 -22.18 -0.08
CA MET A 1 -0.73 -22.71 1.30
C MET A 1 0.32 -22.22 2.30
N LYS A 2 1.63 -22.10 1.97
CA LYS A 2 2.66 -21.54 2.88
C LYS A 2 2.40 -20.08 3.33
N PHE A 3 1.76 -19.26 2.48
CA PHE A 3 1.42 -17.86 2.79
C PHE A 3 0.38 -17.73 3.92
N LEU A 4 -0.68 -18.54 3.90
CA LEU A 4 -1.73 -18.55 4.94
C LEU A 4 -1.20 -19.00 6.31
N GLN A 5 -0.27 -19.97 6.33
CA GLN A 5 0.38 -20.40 7.57
C GLN A 5 1.30 -19.32 8.16
N LYS A 6 2.03 -18.58 7.30
CA LYS A 6 2.83 -17.42 7.74
C LYS A 6 1.95 -16.29 8.30
N LEU A 7 0.79 -16.05 7.69
CA LEU A 7 -0.16 -15.03 8.14
C LEU A 7 -0.76 -15.37 9.52
N ALA A 8 -1.03 -16.65 9.78
CA ALA A 8 -1.54 -17.13 11.08
C ALA A 8 -0.53 -16.97 12.23
N GLY A 9 0.77 -16.87 11.94
CA GLY A 9 1.82 -16.61 12.94
C GLY A 9 1.96 -15.14 13.33
N TYR A 10 1.48 -14.21 12.49
CA TYR A 10 1.58 -12.76 12.70
C TYR A 10 0.94 -12.24 14.00
N PRO A 11 -0.28 -12.65 14.40
CA PRO A 11 -0.85 -12.22 15.67
C PRO A 11 -0.09 -12.75 16.90
N ARG A 12 0.58 -13.91 16.77
CA ARG A 12 1.47 -14.42 17.83
C ARG A 12 2.74 -13.59 17.97
N LEU A 13 3.27 -13.07 16.87
CA LEU A 13 4.40 -12.15 16.87
C LEU A 13 4.04 -10.81 17.54
N LEU A 14 2.84 -10.29 17.24
CA LEU A 14 2.34 -9.06 17.86
C LEU A 14 2.25 -9.18 19.38
N LEU A 15 1.82 -10.34 19.90
CA LEU A 15 1.64 -10.60 21.33
C LEU A 15 2.91 -11.17 22.02
N ALA A 16 4.05 -11.21 21.34
CA ALA A 16 5.28 -11.75 21.91
C ALA A 16 5.85 -10.85 23.02
N GLY A 17 6.39 -11.48 24.08
CA GLY A 17 7.11 -10.77 25.16
C GLY A 17 6.24 -10.18 26.27
N ASN A 18 5.07 -10.77 26.58
CA ASN A 18 4.15 -10.35 27.66
C ASN A 18 3.69 -8.88 27.54
N PRO A 19 2.67 -8.59 26.71
CA PRO A 19 2.22 -7.22 26.49
C PRO A 19 1.59 -6.60 27.74
N SER A 20 1.94 -5.34 28.02
CA SER A 20 1.28 -4.57 29.09
C SER A 20 -0.18 -4.28 28.74
N ARG A 21 -1.02 -4.02 29.75
CA ARG A 21 -2.42 -3.64 29.52
C ARG A 21 -2.56 -2.39 28.65
N ILE A 22 -1.60 -1.46 28.73
CA ILE A 22 -1.57 -0.22 27.94
C ILE A 22 -1.28 -0.54 26.47
N ASP A 23 -0.43 -1.53 26.20
CA ASP A 23 -0.05 -1.92 24.85
C ASP A 23 -1.19 -2.65 24.13
N ILE A 24 -1.95 -3.48 24.86
CA ILE A 24 -3.19 -4.08 24.35
C ILE A 24 -4.22 -2.98 24.06
N GLY A 25 -4.32 -1.98 24.94
CA GLY A 25 -5.16 -0.80 24.72
C GLY A 25 -4.80 -0.06 23.43
N MET A 26 -3.51 0.27 23.24
CA MET A 26 -3.00 0.94 22.05
C MET A 26 -3.21 0.13 20.76
N LEU A 27 -3.07 -1.19 20.84
CA LEU A 27 -3.32 -2.10 19.72
C LEU A 27 -4.80 -2.06 19.30
N LEU A 28 -5.72 -2.16 20.26
CA LEU A 28 -7.16 -2.14 19.99
C LEU A 28 -7.62 -0.77 19.47
N THR A 29 -7.16 0.32 20.07
CA THR A 29 -7.48 1.68 19.60
C THR A 29 -6.87 1.94 18.23
N GLY A 30 -5.65 1.44 17.97
CA GLY A 30 -4.98 1.52 16.67
C GLY A 30 -5.69 0.74 15.57
N MET A 31 -6.23 -0.46 15.88
CA MET A 31 -7.04 -1.23 14.94
C MET A 31 -8.38 -0.55 14.65
N ALA A 32 -9.10 -0.12 15.69
CA ALA A 32 -10.40 0.54 15.52
C ALA A 32 -10.28 1.84 14.71
N SER A 33 -9.28 2.67 15.00
CA SER A 33 -9.03 3.92 14.27
C SER A 33 -8.52 3.69 12.85
N ALA A 34 -7.74 2.64 12.59
CA ALA A 34 -7.31 2.28 11.23
C ALA A 34 -8.48 1.80 10.35
N ILE A 35 -9.45 1.08 10.93
CA ILE A 35 -10.68 0.73 10.22
C ILE A 35 -11.51 1.99 9.99
N ALA A 36 -11.70 2.82 11.02
CA ALA A 36 -12.48 4.05 10.89
C ALA A 36 -11.87 5.04 9.87
N SER A 37 -10.54 5.09 9.71
CA SER A 37 -9.89 6.02 8.77
C SER A 37 -10.08 5.65 7.30
N GLY A 38 -10.53 4.43 6.97
CA GLY A 38 -10.79 4.01 5.59
C GLY A 38 -12.13 4.51 5.02
N VAL A 39 -13.06 4.90 5.90
CA VAL A 39 -14.45 5.24 5.57
C VAL A 39 -14.66 6.68 5.08
N PRO A 40 -13.96 7.72 5.58
CA PRO A 40 -14.22 9.11 5.21
C PRO A 40 -14.07 9.41 3.72
N PHE A 41 -13.07 8.81 3.04
CA PHE A 41 -12.83 9.11 1.63
C PHE A 41 -14.00 8.70 0.72
N PRO A 42 -14.55 7.47 0.80
CA PRO A 42 -15.78 7.12 0.10
C PRO A 42 -16.97 8.03 0.44
N ILE A 43 -17.12 8.45 1.70
CA ILE A 43 -18.22 9.36 2.09
C ILE A 43 -18.04 10.73 1.44
N ILE A 44 -16.82 11.28 1.42
CA ILE A 44 -16.50 12.54 0.72
C ILE A 44 -16.87 12.44 -0.75
N GLY A 45 -16.58 11.29 -1.39
CA GLY A 45 -16.99 11.03 -2.77
C GLY A 45 -18.51 11.13 -2.99
N ILE A 46 -19.32 10.58 -2.09
CA ILE A 46 -20.79 10.68 -2.17
C ILE A 46 -21.26 12.13 -2.05
N VAL A 47 -20.71 12.88 -1.09
CA VAL A 47 -21.10 14.26 -0.84
C VAL A 47 -20.69 15.14 -2.03
N PHE A 48 -19.55 14.85 -2.64
CA PHE A 48 -19.10 15.49 -3.87
C PHE A 48 -20.01 15.18 -5.05
N GLY A 49 -20.45 13.93 -5.21
CA GLY A 49 -21.47 13.58 -6.20
C GLY A 49 -22.77 14.36 -6.03
N GLN A 50 -23.30 14.40 -4.80
CA GLN A 50 -24.50 15.19 -4.53
C GLN A 50 -24.29 16.69 -4.82
N LEU A 51 -23.09 17.21 -4.58
CA LEU A 51 -22.75 18.60 -4.88
C LEU A 51 -22.75 18.85 -6.40
N LEU A 52 -22.23 17.90 -7.19
CA LEU A 52 -22.33 17.92 -8.65
C LEU A 52 -23.78 17.86 -9.14
N ASP A 53 -24.63 17.03 -8.51
CA ASP A 53 -26.05 16.95 -8.87
C ASP A 53 -26.77 18.29 -8.68
N ASN A 54 -26.47 19.00 -7.59
CA ASN A 54 -27.03 20.32 -7.31
C ASN A 54 -26.56 21.39 -8.31
N PHE A 55 -25.31 21.30 -8.80
CA PHE A 55 -24.84 22.19 -9.86
C PHE A 55 -25.50 21.90 -11.21
N ASN A 56 -25.68 20.61 -11.53
CA ASN A 56 -26.28 20.20 -12.79
C ASN A 56 -27.76 20.57 -12.88
N SER A 57 -28.54 20.41 -11.80
CA SER A 57 -29.96 20.77 -11.78
C SER A 57 -30.20 22.27 -12.04
N VAL A 58 -29.35 23.14 -11.49
CA VAL A 58 -29.48 24.60 -11.66
C VAL A 58 -29.16 25.03 -13.11
N THR A 59 -28.17 24.40 -13.74
CA THR A 59 -27.80 24.72 -15.12
C THR A 59 -28.91 24.32 -16.11
N CYS A 60 -29.65 23.25 -15.82
CA CYS A 60 -30.80 22.82 -16.61
C CYS A 60 -32.06 23.68 -16.37
N ASP A 61 -32.29 24.17 -15.15
CA ASP A 61 -33.46 25.00 -14.81
C ASP A 61 -33.34 26.44 -15.36
N GLU A 62 -32.14 27.01 -15.42
CA GLU A 62 -31.92 28.35 -16.00
C GLU A 62 -32.29 28.46 -17.48
N THR A 63 -32.37 27.32 -18.19
CA THR A 63 -32.78 27.31 -19.60
C THR A 63 -34.30 27.45 -19.77
N SER A 64 -35.10 27.25 -18.72
CA SER A 64 -36.55 27.07 -18.83
C SER A 64 -37.40 28.19 -18.20
N SER A 65 -36.94 28.93 -17.19
CA SER A 65 -37.69 30.08 -16.67
C SER A 65 -36.98 30.91 -15.61
N THR A 66 -37.05 32.22 -15.76
CA THR A 66 -36.70 33.27 -14.79
C THR A 66 -37.36 33.02 -13.42
N SER A 67 -36.59 32.62 -12.40
CA SER A 67 -37.09 32.61 -11.02
C SER A 67 -36.01 32.99 -10.01
N SER A 68 -36.04 34.26 -9.59
CA SER A 68 -35.10 34.91 -8.66
C SER A 68 -35.41 34.67 -7.17
N GLU A 69 -36.10 33.57 -6.82
CA GLU A 69 -36.45 33.23 -5.43
C GLU A 69 -35.66 32.04 -4.83
N SER A 70 -34.79 31.38 -5.60
CA SER A 70 -34.10 30.14 -5.20
C SER A 70 -32.66 30.32 -4.68
N ASP A 71 -32.12 31.54 -4.62
CA ASP A 71 -30.70 31.78 -4.27
C ASP A 71 -30.34 31.46 -2.80
N SER A 72 -31.24 31.71 -1.84
CA SER A 72 -30.92 31.58 -0.41
C SER A 72 -30.93 30.11 0.10
N SER A 73 -31.88 29.30 -0.39
CA SER A 73 -31.99 27.86 -0.11
C SER A 73 -30.83 27.06 -0.74
N TYR A 74 -30.39 27.49 -1.92
CA TYR A 74 -29.28 26.89 -2.66
C TYR A 74 -27.93 27.15 -1.97
N GLN A 75 -27.65 28.41 -1.58
CA GLN A 75 -26.44 28.74 -0.84
C GLN A 75 -26.37 27.99 0.50
N SER A 76 -27.50 27.81 1.21
CA SER A 76 -27.51 27.06 2.46
C SER A 76 -27.25 25.56 2.26
N SER A 77 -27.76 24.97 1.18
CA SER A 77 -27.57 23.56 0.84
C SER A 77 -26.13 23.25 0.45
N ILE A 78 -25.50 24.10 -0.35
CA ILE A 78 -24.08 23.97 -0.72
C ILE A 78 -23.18 24.19 0.48
N ASN A 79 -23.41 25.27 1.25
CA ASN A 79 -22.60 25.56 2.43
C ASN A 79 -22.66 24.42 3.45
N SER A 80 -23.84 23.81 3.65
CA SER A 80 -24.00 22.63 4.51
C SER A 80 -23.19 21.42 4.01
N LYS A 81 -23.16 21.14 2.70
CA LYS A 81 -22.36 20.05 2.13
C LYS A 81 -20.86 20.30 2.20
N ILE A 82 -20.42 21.54 1.96
CA ILE A 82 -19.01 21.95 2.09
C ILE A 82 -18.54 21.82 3.54
N LEU A 83 -19.34 22.30 4.50
CA LEU A 83 -19.05 22.14 5.93
C LEU A 83 -18.96 20.66 6.33
N LEU A 84 -19.84 19.82 5.78
CA LEU A 84 -19.78 18.37 6.01
C LEU A 84 -18.48 17.76 5.47
N ILE A 85 -18.04 18.12 4.25
CA ILE A 85 -16.73 17.68 3.71
C ILE A 85 -15.59 18.15 4.61
N PHE A 86 -15.65 19.40 5.12
CA PHE A 86 -14.63 19.94 6.01
C PHE A 86 -14.57 19.17 7.34
N TYR A 87 -15.72 18.88 7.97
CA TYR A 87 -15.75 18.07 9.19
C TYR A 87 -15.26 16.63 8.95
N LEU A 88 -15.59 16.02 7.81
CA LEU A 88 -15.06 14.71 7.43
C LEU A 88 -13.55 14.72 7.21
N ALA A 89 -13.00 15.78 6.62
CA ALA A 89 -11.57 15.95 6.43
C ALA A 89 -10.83 16.07 7.78
N ILE A 90 -11.37 16.84 8.72
CA ILE A 90 -10.85 16.92 10.09
C ILE A 90 -10.92 15.55 10.78
N ALA A 91 -12.06 14.87 10.69
CA ALA A 91 -12.23 13.53 11.27
C ALA A 91 -11.21 12.53 10.68
N GLN A 92 -11.02 12.55 9.35
CA GLN A 92 -10.03 11.72 8.67
C GLN A 92 -8.61 12.03 9.14
N PHE A 93 -8.24 13.31 9.26
CA PHE A 93 -6.93 13.71 9.77
C PHE A 93 -6.68 13.18 11.19
N VAL A 94 -7.65 13.35 12.09
CA VAL A 94 -7.55 12.86 13.47
C VAL A 94 -7.44 11.35 13.51
N LEU A 95 -8.26 10.62 12.75
CA LEU A 95 -8.22 9.15 12.69
C LEU A 95 -6.89 8.63 12.15
N ILE A 96 -6.36 9.25 11.10
CA ILE A 96 -5.04 8.91 10.53
C ILE A 96 -3.94 9.14 11.55
N TYR A 97 -3.95 10.31 12.19
CA TYR A 97 -2.98 10.65 13.22
C TYR A 97 -3.00 9.66 14.39
N VAL A 98 -4.19 9.34 14.90
CA VAL A 98 -4.37 8.40 16.03
C VAL A 98 -3.88 7.01 15.68
N HIS A 99 -4.24 6.45 14.53
CA HIS A 99 -3.78 5.10 14.19
C HIS A 99 -2.27 5.07 13.94
N LEU A 100 -1.72 6.06 13.23
CA LEU A 100 -0.29 6.08 12.89
C LEU A 100 0.58 6.22 14.14
N THR A 101 0.18 7.07 15.09
CA THR A 101 0.86 7.22 16.37
C THR A 101 0.73 5.96 17.24
N CYS A 102 -0.47 5.37 17.35
CA CYS A 102 -0.67 4.12 18.11
C CYS A 102 0.21 2.98 17.57
N TRP A 103 0.19 2.75 16.25
CA TRP A 103 0.98 1.69 15.62
C TRP A 103 2.49 1.92 15.74
N THR A 104 2.95 3.17 15.58
CA THR A 104 4.37 3.51 15.71
C THR A 104 4.88 3.35 17.14
N MET A 105 4.10 3.80 18.13
CA MET A 105 4.43 3.64 19.54
C MET A 105 4.41 2.16 19.97
N TYR A 106 3.41 1.41 19.51
CA TYR A 106 3.32 -0.03 19.74
C TYR A 106 4.53 -0.77 19.17
N GLY A 107 4.89 -0.49 17.92
CA GLY A 107 6.05 -1.12 17.27
C GLY A 107 7.37 -0.79 17.96
N ALA A 108 7.54 0.43 18.50
CA ALA A 108 8.70 0.79 19.30
C ALA A 108 8.79 -0.01 20.61
N ARG A 109 7.67 -0.13 21.34
CA ARG A 109 7.58 -0.92 22.58
C ARG A 109 7.80 -2.41 22.35
N LEU A 110 7.24 -2.96 21.28
CA LEU A 110 7.45 -4.35 20.86
C LEU A 110 8.93 -4.62 20.56
N SER A 111 9.58 -3.72 19.80
CA SER A 111 11.01 -3.82 19.49
C SER A 111 11.87 -3.80 20.76
N GLN A 112 11.55 -2.95 21.72
CA GLN A 112 12.24 -2.90 23.01
C GLN A 112 12.09 -4.22 23.78
N ARG A 113 10.88 -4.74 23.92
CA ARG A 113 10.63 -6.03 24.62
C ARG A 113 11.33 -7.20 23.97
N LEU A 114 11.34 -7.24 22.63
CA LEU A 114 12.07 -8.27 21.88
C LEU A 114 13.57 -8.18 22.17
N ARG A 115 14.15 -6.98 22.25
CA ARG A 115 15.57 -6.80 22.62
C ARG A 115 15.85 -7.26 24.04
N GLU A 116 15.01 -6.87 25.00
CA GLU A 116 15.15 -7.25 26.40
C GLU A 116 15.05 -8.77 26.58
N THR A 117 14.00 -9.39 26.03
CA THR A 117 13.76 -10.84 26.13
C THR A 117 14.83 -11.63 25.38
N TYR A 118 15.28 -11.14 24.23
CA TYR A 118 16.35 -11.80 23.46
C TYR A 118 17.67 -11.74 24.23
N LEU A 119 18.04 -10.57 24.76
CA LEU A 119 19.27 -10.39 25.54
C LEU A 119 19.23 -11.22 26.84
N GLU A 120 18.10 -11.24 27.55
CA GLU A 120 17.94 -12.03 28.77
C GLU A 120 18.13 -13.54 28.50
N ASN A 121 17.52 -14.07 27.45
CA ASN A 121 17.66 -15.47 27.09
C ASN A 121 19.06 -15.80 26.57
N LEU A 122 19.69 -14.87 25.85
CA LEU A 122 21.05 -15.01 25.35
C LEU A 122 22.05 -15.09 26.52
N LEU A 123 21.90 -14.27 27.55
CA LEU A 123 22.76 -14.30 28.74
C LEU A 123 22.59 -15.58 29.60
N ARG A 124 21.47 -16.30 29.44
CA ARG A 124 21.20 -17.57 30.13
C ARG A 124 21.68 -18.80 29.35
N GLN A 125 22.16 -18.64 28.12
CA GLN A 125 22.66 -19.75 27.31
C GLN A 125 24.06 -20.20 27.74
N GLU A 126 24.33 -21.49 27.51
CA GLU A 126 25.66 -22.06 27.74
C GLU A 126 26.69 -21.46 26.78
N PRO A 127 27.96 -21.31 27.21
CA PRO A 127 29.06 -20.86 26.34
C PRO A 127 29.20 -21.67 25.05
N SER A 128 28.89 -22.98 25.10
CA SER A 128 28.92 -23.91 23.97
C SER A 128 27.98 -23.52 22.81
N HIS A 129 26.96 -22.70 23.08
CA HIS A 129 26.08 -22.16 22.05
C HIS A 129 26.77 -21.07 21.22
N PHE A 130 27.59 -20.24 21.86
CA PHE A 130 28.30 -19.15 21.21
C PHE A 130 29.44 -19.66 20.32
N ASP A 131 30.08 -20.78 20.68
CA ASP A 131 31.14 -21.40 19.87
C ASP A 131 30.65 -21.90 18.49
N LYS A 132 29.33 -22.13 18.35
CA LYS A 132 28.70 -22.59 17.10
C LYS A 132 28.29 -21.43 16.18
N LEU A 133 28.28 -20.20 16.70
CA LEU A 133 27.78 -19.03 15.98
C LEU A 133 28.97 -18.22 15.43
N PRO A 134 28.95 -17.81 14.16
CA PRO A 134 29.96 -16.91 13.62
C PRO A 134 30.01 -15.57 14.39
N PRO A 135 31.21 -14.98 14.52
CA PRO A 135 31.40 -13.74 15.25
C PRO A 135 30.54 -12.62 14.64
N GLY A 136 29.82 -11.90 15.50
CA GLY A 136 28.95 -10.79 15.10
C GLY A 136 27.53 -11.17 14.68
N GLU A 137 27.21 -12.45 14.50
CA GLU A 137 25.85 -12.87 14.13
C GLU A 137 24.82 -12.50 15.20
N VAL A 138 25.13 -12.72 16.47
CA VAL A 138 24.26 -12.38 17.61
C VAL A 138 23.97 -10.87 17.68
N ALA A 139 24.99 -10.04 17.46
CA ALA A 139 24.85 -8.59 17.43
C ALA A 139 24.02 -8.13 16.21
N SER A 140 24.22 -8.77 15.06
CA SER A 140 23.44 -8.53 13.85
C SER A 140 21.96 -8.87 14.06
N ARG A 141 21.65 -10.04 14.64
CA ARG A 141 20.27 -10.44 14.95
C ARG A 141 19.59 -9.48 15.94
N LEU A 142 20.30 -9.05 16.98
CA LEU A 142 19.77 -8.10 17.97
C LEU A 142 19.46 -6.71 17.37
N SER A 143 20.22 -6.28 16.36
CA SER A 143 20.03 -4.98 15.72
C SER A 143 19.15 -5.06 14.47
N SER A 144 19.62 -5.77 13.44
CA SER A 144 19.04 -5.83 12.08
C SER A 144 17.70 -6.58 12.03
N ASP A 145 17.64 -7.79 12.59
CA ASP A 145 16.41 -8.60 12.52
C ASP A 145 15.28 -7.94 13.32
N ILE A 146 15.59 -7.44 14.52
CA ILE A 146 14.62 -6.72 15.35
C ILE A 146 14.19 -5.41 14.68
N GLN A 147 15.08 -4.70 14.00
CA GLN A 147 14.72 -3.50 13.25
C GLN A 147 13.80 -3.84 12.07
N THR A 148 14.04 -4.96 11.38
CA THR A 148 13.17 -5.46 10.32
C THR A 148 11.78 -5.79 10.86
N ILE A 149 11.69 -6.46 12.01
CA ILE A 149 10.42 -6.73 12.70
C ILE A 149 9.70 -5.43 13.07
N ARG A 150 10.43 -4.44 13.62
CA ARG A 150 9.87 -3.12 13.96
C ARG A 150 9.28 -2.44 12.73
N SER A 151 10.02 -2.40 11.62
CA SER A 151 9.55 -1.79 10.37
C SER A 151 8.26 -2.45 9.86
N GLY A 152 8.22 -3.79 9.90
CA GLY A 152 7.05 -4.55 9.46
C GLY A 152 5.83 -4.50 10.39
N THR A 153 6.02 -4.18 11.67
CA THR A 153 4.96 -4.26 12.71
C THR A 153 4.46 -2.88 13.18
N SER A 154 5.15 -1.80 12.80
CA SER A 154 4.77 -0.42 13.17
C SER A 154 3.69 0.12 12.22
N GLU A 155 3.96 1.22 11.53
CA GLU A 155 3.10 1.91 10.56
C GLU A 155 2.42 0.98 9.54
N LYS A 156 3.17 0.03 8.97
CA LYS A 156 2.72 -0.73 7.78
C LYS A 156 1.44 -1.52 8.03
N VAL A 157 1.24 -2.02 9.25
CA VAL A 157 0.04 -2.78 9.62
C VAL A 157 -1.20 -1.89 9.58
N GLY A 158 -1.10 -0.69 10.16
CA GLY A 158 -2.19 0.29 10.14
C GLY A 158 -2.56 0.71 8.72
N ILE A 159 -1.56 0.89 7.85
CA ILE A 159 -1.78 1.21 6.43
C ILE A 159 -2.52 0.07 5.71
N VAL A 160 -2.14 -1.19 5.95
CA VAL A 160 -2.81 -2.34 5.32
C VAL A 160 -4.27 -2.46 5.79
N ILE A 161 -4.53 -2.29 7.08
CA ILE A 161 -5.89 -2.32 7.63
C ILE A 161 -6.74 -1.19 7.04
N ASN A 162 -6.18 0.02 6.98
CA ASN A 162 -6.84 1.17 6.35
C ASN A 162 -7.15 0.90 4.87
N ALA A 163 -6.20 0.36 4.10
CA ALA A 163 -6.40 0.03 2.69
C ALA A 163 -7.50 -1.01 2.48
N ILE A 164 -7.56 -2.04 3.33
CA ILE A 164 -8.62 -3.06 3.29
C ILE A 164 -9.98 -2.43 3.64
N SER A 165 -10.04 -1.61 4.69
CA SER A 165 -11.28 -0.93 5.09
C SER A 165 -11.77 0.04 4.01
N PHE A 166 -10.86 0.82 3.43
CA PHE A 166 -11.15 1.69 2.30
C PHE A 166 -11.72 0.89 1.12
N PHE A 167 -11.05 -0.19 0.72
CA PHE A 167 -11.48 -1.05 -0.38
C PHE A 167 -12.90 -1.60 -0.14
N VAL A 168 -13.15 -2.17 1.04
CA VAL A 168 -14.47 -2.72 1.40
C VAL A 168 -15.54 -1.61 1.38
N THR A 169 -15.26 -0.46 1.98
CA THR A 169 -16.21 0.66 2.03
C THR A 169 -16.49 1.23 0.64
N ALA A 170 -15.45 1.41 -0.19
CA ALA A 170 -15.55 1.91 -1.55
C ALA A 170 -16.45 1.02 -2.42
N TYR A 171 -16.26 -0.31 -2.36
CA TYR A 171 -17.10 -1.25 -3.11
C TYR A 171 -18.53 -1.29 -2.59
N ILE A 172 -18.76 -1.30 -1.27
CA ILE A 172 -20.10 -1.26 -0.69
C ILE A 172 -20.84 -0.01 -1.18
N VAL A 173 -20.20 1.16 -1.09
CA VAL A 173 -20.78 2.43 -1.56
C VAL A 173 -21.06 2.40 -3.05
N ALA A 174 -20.13 1.89 -3.86
CA ALA A 174 -20.30 1.81 -5.30
C ALA A 174 -21.48 0.90 -5.70
N PHE A 175 -21.62 -0.26 -5.06
CA PHE A 175 -22.74 -1.18 -5.31
C PHE A 175 -24.09 -0.59 -4.89
N ILE A 176 -24.14 0.15 -3.77
CA ILE A 176 -25.37 0.81 -3.31
C ILE A 176 -25.79 1.92 -4.29
N LYS A 177 -24.82 2.69 -4.81
CA LYS A 177 -25.11 3.82 -5.70
C LYS A 177 -25.43 3.41 -7.12
N TYR A 178 -24.62 2.52 -7.69
CA TYR A 178 -24.82 2.09 -9.07
C TYR A 178 -24.17 0.72 -9.32
N TRP A 179 -25.00 -0.32 -9.22
CA TRP A 179 -24.54 -1.70 -9.25
C TRP A 179 -24.00 -2.14 -10.63
N GLU A 180 -24.48 -1.58 -11.75
CA GLU A 180 -24.05 -2.00 -13.10
C GLU A 180 -22.61 -1.53 -13.42
N LEU A 181 -22.26 -0.24 -13.20
CA LEU A 181 -20.87 0.25 -13.35
C LEU A 181 -19.96 -0.41 -12.31
N ALA A 182 -20.44 -0.60 -11.07
CA ALA A 182 -19.66 -1.28 -10.04
C ALA A 182 -19.30 -2.73 -10.46
N ALA A 183 -20.22 -3.46 -11.10
CA ALA A 183 -19.97 -4.80 -11.62
C ALA A 183 -18.96 -4.81 -12.79
N ILE A 184 -19.05 -3.84 -13.71
CA ILE A 184 -18.08 -3.68 -14.81
C ILE A 184 -16.68 -3.43 -14.23
N LEU A 185 -16.56 -2.53 -13.25
CA LEU A 185 -15.29 -2.21 -12.59
C LEU A 185 -14.77 -3.36 -11.72
N LEU A 186 -15.67 -4.17 -11.14
CA LEU A 186 -15.30 -5.39 -10.41
C LEU A 186 -14.61 -6.41 -11.33
N SER A 187 -15.02 -6.51 -12.60
CA SER A 187 -14.37 -7.40 -13.58
C SER A 187 -12.91 -7.04 -13.88
N LEU A 188 -12.47 -5.82 -13.54
CA LEU A 188 -11.08 -5.39 -13.72
C LEU A 188 -10.17 -5.83 -12.56
N ILE A 189 -10.73 -6.13 -11.38
CA ILE A 189 -9.94 -6.56 -10.22
C ILE A 189 -9.18 -7.86 -10.50
N PRO A 190 -9.80 -8.93 -11.04
CA PRO A 190 -9.07 -10.16 -11.35
C PRO A 190 -7.94 -9.94 -12.34
N ALA A 191 -8.14 -9.08 -13.35
CA ALA A 191 -7.10 -8.73 -14.32
C ALA A 191 -5.93 -7.99 -13.64
N TYR A 192 -6.25 -7.03 -12.75
CA TYR A 192 -5.24 -6.30 -11.97
C TYR A 192 -4.46 -7.22 -11.03
N LEU A 193 -5.15 -8.11 -10.31
CA LEU A 193 -4.54 -9.09 -9.40
C LEU A 193 -3.66 -10.09 -10.14
N LEU A 194 -4.11 -10.59 -11.30
CA LEU A 194 -3.35 -11.54 -12.11
C LEU A 194 -2.04 -10.91 -12.61
N MET A 195 -2.10 -9.67 -13.12
CA MET A 195 -0.90 -8.97 -13.56
C MET A 195 0.03 -8.64 -12.40
N SER A 196 -0.51 -8.18 -11.27
CA SER A 196 0.27 -7.86 -10.07
C SER A 196 0.96 -9.10 -9.51
N PHE A 197 0.27 -10.24 -9.44
CA PHE A 197 0.85 -11.48 -8.93
C PHE A 197 1.91 -12.05 -9.88
N ALA A 198 1.62 -12.11 -11.18
CA ALA A 198 2.58 -12.57 -12.17
C ALA A 198 3.83 -11.70 -12.19
N GLY A 199 3.66 -10.37 -12.27
CA GLY A 199 4.75 -9.41 -12.27
C GLY A 199 5.60 -9.48 -10.99
N SER A 200 4.96 -9.52 -9.82
CA SER A 200 5.66 -9.65 -8.53
C SER A 200 6.52 -10.92 -8.47
N HIS A 201 6.03 -12.04 -9.00
CA HIS A 201 6.81 -13.28 -9.04
C HIS A 201 8.06 -13.17 -9.91
N PHE A 202 7.96 -12.51 -11.08
CA PHE A 202 9.13 -12.27 -11.93
C PHE A 202 10.11 -11.30 -11.28
N ILE A 203 9.63 -10.20 -10.69
CA ILE A 203 10.47 -9.22 -9.99
C ILE A 203 11.22 -9.87 -8.82
N GLU A 204 10.54 -10.67 -8.00
CA GLU A 204 11.16 -11.36 -6.86
C GLU A 204 12.25 -12.32 -7.34
N LYS A 205 11.97 -13.09 -8.40
CA LYS A 205 12.94 -14.01 -9.01
C LYS A 205 14.20 -13.30 -9.51
N TYR A 206 14.05 -12.22 -10.28
CA TYR A 206 15.21 -11.49 -10.81
C TYR A 206 15.95 -10.70 -9.73
N THR A 207 15.24 -10.22 -8.71
CA THR A 207 15.85 -9.57 -7.54
C THR A 207 16.72 -10.56 -6.75
N GLY A 208 16.23 -11.78 -6.53
CA GLY A 208 17.00 -12.86 -5.91
C GLY A 208 18.28 -13.19 -6.69
N LEU A 209 18.15 -13.45 -7.99
CA LEU A 209 19.30 -13.76 -8.86
C LEU A 209 20.32 -12.62 -8.92
N MET A 210 19.85 -11.38 -9.06
CA MET A 210 20.72 -10.19 -9.04
C MET A 210 21.48 -10.09 -7.72
N SER A 211 20.80 -10.32 -6.58
CA SER A 211 21.42 -10.31 -5.25
C SER A 211 22.44 -11.43 -5.08
N ASP A 212 22.17 -12.64 -5.58
CA ASP A 212 23.08 -13.79 -5.48
C ASP A 212 24.38 -13.56 -6.27
N TYR A 213 24.29 -13.01 -7.48
CA TYR A 213 25.47 -12.66 -8.27
C TYR A 213 26.24 -11.48 -7.67
N ALA A 214 25.54 -10.48 -7.11
CA ALA A 214 26.16 -9.37 -6.40
C ALA A 214 26.90 -9.85 -5.13
N ALA A 215 26.30 -10.75 -4.36
CA ALA A 215 26.91 -11.37 -3.19
C ALA A 215 28.16 -12.21 -3.56
N SER A 216 28.09 -12.93 -4.68
CA SER A 216 29.24 -13.66 -5.21
C SER A 216 30.40 -12.73 -5.59
N ALA A 217 30.10 -11.59 -6.26
CA ALA A 217 31.10 -10.57 -6.58
C ALA A 217 31.71 -9.95 -5.32
N ALA A 218 30.88 -9.62 -4.32
CA ALA A 218 31.33 -9.10 -3.03
C ALA A 218 32.24 -10.09 -2.28
N THR A 219 31.93 -11.39 -2.36
CA THR A 219 32.76 -12.45 -1.75
C THR A 219 34.15 -12.50 -2.40
N ILE A 220 34.22 -12.47 -3.74
CA ILE A 220 35.50 -12.45 -4.46
C ILE A 220 36.34 -11.23 -4.08
N ALA A 221 35.71 -10.05 -4.00
CA ALA A 221 36.39 -8.83 -3.58
C ALA A 221 36.89 -8.94 -2.14
N SER A 222 36.06 -9.44 -1.22
CA SER A 222 36.43 -9.63 0.18
C SER A 222 37.60 -10.60 0.35
N GLU A 223 37.62 -11.71 -0.38
CA GLU A 223 38.72 -12.69 -0.33
C GLU A 223 40.03 -12.11 -0.88
N ALA A 224 39.95 -11.36 -1.99
CA ALA A 224 41.10 -10.70 -2.60
C ALA A 224 41.69 -9.60 -1.70
N LEU A 225 40.84 -8.77 -1.08
CA LEU A 225 41.24 -7.70 -0.16
C LEU A 225 41.82 -8.27 1.13
N SER A 226 41.23 -9.34 1.67
CA SER A 226 41.72 -9.99 2.90
C SER A 226 43.10 -10.63 2.69
N ASN A 227 43.40 -11.08 1.47
CA ASN A 227 44.66 -11.74 1.11
C ASN A 227 45.51 -10.92 0.13
N ILE A 228 45.46 -9.58 0.23
CA ILE A 228 46.07 -8.68 -0.77
C ILE A 228 47.57 -8.93 -0.97
N VAL A 229 48.29 -9.31 0.09
CA VAL A 229 49.73 -9.63 0.03
C VAL A 229 49.98 -10.84 -0.87
N VAL A 230 49.15 -11.90 -0.77
CA VAL A 230 49.25 -13.09 -1.61
C VAL A 230 48.91 -12.75 -3.06
N VAL A 231 47.87 -11.94 -3.26
CA VAL A 231 47.46 -11.50 -4.60
C VAL A 231 48.59 -10.74 -5.30
N GLN A 232 49.26 -9.83 -4.59
CA GLN A 232 50.41 -9.07 -5.11
C GLN A 232 51.64 -9.96 -5.32
N ALA A 233 51.93 -10.87 -4.38
CA ALA A 233 53.08 -11.78 -4.49
C ALA A 233 53.00 -12.70 -5.73
N PHE A 234 51.79 -13.14 -6.11
CA PHE A 234 51.57 -13.95 -7.30
C PHE A 234 51.18 -13.15 -8.55
N GLY A 235 51.10 -11.81 -8.47
CA GLY A 235 50.69 -10.95 -9.59
C GLY A 235 49.29 -11.24 -10.12
N ALA A 236 48.38 -11.76 -9.29
CA ALA A 236 47.08 -12.29 -9.70
C ALA A 236 45.98 -11.22 -9.92
N ASN A 237 46.34 -9.93 -9.86
CA ASN A 237 45.43 -8.79 -9.93
C ASN A 237 44.48 -8.88 -11.14
N ALA A 238 45.03 -9.03 -12.35
CA ALA A 238 44.24 -9.07 -13.59
C ALA A 238 43.25 -10.25 -13.63
N ARG A 239 43.64 -11.41 -13.08
CA ARG A 239 42.78 -12.62 -13.04
C ARG A 239 41.61 -12.45 -12.07
N LEU A 240 41.85 -11.81 -10.91
CA LEU A 240 40.81 -11.54 -9.92
C LEU A 240 39.87 -10.44 -10.40
N GLU A 241 40.40 -9.41 -11.05
CA GLU A 241 39.61 -8.36 -11.70
C GLU A 241 38.69 -8.94 -12.78
N GLU A 242 39.18 -9.83 -13.63
CA GLU A 242 38.36 -10.48 -14.65
C GLU A 242 37.23 -11.32 -14.02
N LYS A 243 37.52 -12.06 -12.94
CA LYS A 243 36.51 -12.82 -12.20
C LYS A 243 35.44 -11.91 -11.58
N PHE A 244 35.85 -10.81 -10.96
CA PHE A 244 34.95 -9.83 -10.38
C PHE A 244 34.07 -9.17 -11.45
N SER A 245 34.69 -8.71 -12.55
CA SER A 245 33.98 -8.13 -13.69
C SER A 245 32.96 -9.08 -14.30
N ARG A 246 33.30 -10.37 -14.41
CA ARG A 246 32.39 -11.41 -14.92
C ARG A 246 31.18 -11.59 -14.00
N ALA A 247 31.38 -11.65 -12.68
CA ALA A 247 30.29 -11.77 -11.72
C ALA A 247 29.38 -10.52 -11.75
N LEU A 248 29.98 -9.33 -11.86
CA LEU A 248 29.24 -8.07 -11.92
C LEU A 248 28.42 -7.93 -13.22
N LYS A 249 28.97 -8.34 -14.37
CA LYS A 249 28.22 -8.39 -15.65
C LYS A 249 27.01 -9.33 -15.59
N MET A 250 27.12 -10.44 -14.87
CA MET A 250 25.98 -11.35 -14.67
C MET A 250 24.91 -10.70 -13.79
N ALA A 251 25.31 -10.03 -12.70
CA ALA A 251 24.41 -9.27 -11.85
C ALA A 251 23.72 -8.13 -12.64
N GLU A 252 24.47 -7.40 -13.46
CA GLU A 252 23.95 -6.34 -14.34
C GLU A 252 22.91 -6.90 -15.33
N ARG A 253 23.21 -8.02 -15.98
CA ARG A 253 22.28 -8.64 -16.93
C ARG A 253 20.96 -9.05 -16.29
N GLU A 254 20.99 -9.63 -15.07
CA GLU A 254 19.76 -9.94 -14.34
C GLU A 254 19.06 -8.68 -13.81
N GLY A 255 19.83 -7.65 -13.43
CA GLY A 255 19.31 -6.33 -13.08
C GLY A 255 18.56 -5.65 -14.23
N LEU A 256 19.06 -5.76 -15.46
CA LEU A 256 18.37 -5.27 -16.66
C LEU A 256 17.06 -6.03 -16.90
N LYS A 257 17.02 -7.35 -16.67
CA LYS A 257 15.77 -8.12 -16.73
C LYS A 257 14.79 -7.74 -15.63
N LYS A 258 15.27 -7.48 -14.40
CA LYS A 258 14.45 -6.91 -13.31
C LYS A 258 13.84 -5.59 -13.77
N ALA A 259 14.65 -4.66 -14.28
CA ALA A 259 14.19 -3.35 -14.73
C ALA A 259 13.14 -3.46 -15.85
N ALA A 260 13.36 -4.35 -16.83
CA ALA A 260 12.39 -4.62 -17.89
C ALA A 260 11.08 -5.23 -17.34
N ALA A 261 11.16 -6.13 -16.37
CA ALA A 261 9.99 -6.73 -15.73
C ALA A 261 9.19 -5.69 -14.94
N VAL A 262 9.84 -4.84 -14.15
CA VAL A 262 9.22 -3.74 -13.40
C VAL A 262 8.57 -2.74 -14.36
N GLY A 263 9.30 -2.28 -15.38
CA GLY A 263 8.78 -1.33 -16.37
C GLY A 263 7.57 -1.89 -17.13
N THR A 264 7.62 -3.16 -17.53
CA THR A 264 6.49 -3.84 -18.18
C THR A 264 5.30 -3.98 -17.25
N GLN A 265 5.52 -4.40 -16.00
CA GLN A 265 4.44 -4.51 -15.00
C GLN A 265 3.76 -3.17 -14.78
N SER A 266 4.52 -2.12 -14.46
CA SER A 266 3.97 -0.80 -14.21
C SER A 266 3.25 -0.25 -15.45
N GLY A 267 3.82 -0.43 -16.64
CA GLY A 267 3.19 -0.02 -17.89
C GLY A 267 1.83 -0.68 -18.14
N VAL A 268 1.73 -1.99 -17.92
CA VAL A 268 0.46 -2.73 -18.07
C VAL A 268 -0.55 -2.32 -16.99
N LEU A 269 -0.11 -2.13 -15.73
CA LEU A 269 -1.01 -1.66 -14.66
C LEU A 269 -1.57 -0.26 -14.94
N TYR A 270 -0.73 0.66 -15.43
CA TYR A 270 -1.19 1.99 -15.87
C TYR A 270 -2.13 1.90 -17.07
N PHE A 271 -1.82 1.06 -18.05
CA PHE A 271 -2.70 0.85 -19.20
C PHE A 271 -4.08 0.36 -18.76
N ILE A 272 -4.15 -0.65 -17.89
CA ILE A 272 -5.40 -1.16 -17.33
C ILE A 272 -6.16 -0.03 -16.60
N ALA A 273 -5.48 0.76 -15.78
CA ALA A 273 -6.10 1.84 -15.02
C ALA A 273 -6.67 2.95 -15.93
N TYR A 274 -5.95 3.37 -16.97
CA TYR A 274 -6.44 4.40 -17.90
C TYR A 274 -7.54 3.87 -18.84
N SER A 275 -7.44 2.62 -19.30
CA SER A 275 -8.52 1.98 -20.05
C SER A 275 -9.78 1.82 -19.20
N ALA A 276 -9.63 1.51 -17.91
CA ALA A 276 -10.74 1.45 -16.96
C ALA A 276 -11.44 2.82 -16.82
N ASN A 277 -10.66 3.89 -16.66
CA ASN A 277 -11.18 5.26 -16.65
C ASN A 277 -11.97 5.56 -17.92
N GLY A 278 -11.38 5.30 -19.10
CA GLY A 278 -12.03 5.54 -20.38
C GLY A 278 -13.36 4.77 -20.51
N LEU A 279 -13.36 3.49 -20.15
CA LEU A 279 -14.58 2.66 -20.18
C LEU A 279 -15.64 3.17 -19.20
N ALA A 280 -15.23 3.57 -17.98
CA ALA A 280 -16.14 4.08 -16.96
C ALA A 280 -16.78 5.41 -17.36
N PHE A 281 -16.02 6.34 -17.95
CA PHE A 281 -16.55 7.58 -18.49
C PHE A 281 -17.47 7.34 -19.70
N TRP A 282 -17.11 6.42 -20.61
CA TRP A 282 -17.94 6.11 -21.77
C TRP A 282 -19.28 5.50 -21.36
N GLN A 283 -19.28 4.45 -20.54
CA GLN A 283 -20.50 3.84 -19.99
C GLN A 283 -21.30 4.84 -19.15
N GLY A 284 -20.61 5.60 -18.29
CA GLY A 284 -21.24 6.64 -17.48
C GLY A 284 -21.97 7.68 -18.33
N SER A 285 -21.34 8.16 -19.41
CA SER A 285 -21.94 9.16 -20.31
C SER A 285 -23.15 8.62 -21.08
N GLN A 286 -23.08 7.40 -21.61
CA GLN A 286 -24.20 6.79 -22.32
C GLN A 286 -25.41 6.62 -21.40
N ARG A 287 -25.18 6.23 -20.14
CA ARG A 287 -26.27 6.03 -19.18
C ARG A 287 -26.87 7.32 -18.69
N ILE A 288 -26.08 8.39 -18.56
CA ILE A 288 -26.62 9.73 -18.31
C ILE A 288 -27.50 10.16 -19.49
N ALA A 289 -27.07 9.92 -20.73
CA ALA A 289 -27.87 10.23 -21.92
C ALA A 289 -29.19 9.42 -21.96
N ASP A 290 -29.14 8.12 -21.64
CA ASP A 290 -30.32 7.27 -21.58
C ASP A 290 -31.28 7.72 -20.46
N ALA A 291 -30.75 8.08 -19.27
CA ALA A 291 -31.55 8.56 -18.14
C ALA A 291 -32.28 9.87 -18.44
N VAL A 292 -31.62 10.80 -19.15
CA VAL A 292 -32.24 12.05 -19.64
C VAL A 292 -33.34 11.76 -20.65
N SER A 293 -33.17 10.74 -21.51
CA SER A 293 -34.17 10.36 -22.51
C SER A 293 -35.40 9.63 -21.95
N SER A 294 -35.23 8.95 -20.81
CA SER A 294 -36.26 8.08 -20.22
C SER A 294 -36.98 8.70 -19.02
N ASP A 295 -36.70 9.98 -18.70
CA ASP A 295 -37.21 10.74 -17.54
C ASP A 295 -37.08 10.00 -16.19
N SER A 296 -36.10 9.10 -16.10
CA SER A 296 -35.88 8.25 -14.93
C SER A 296 -34.92 8.95 -13.97
N THR A 297 -35.36 9.21 -12.74
CA THR A 297 -34.57 9.89 -11.69
C THR A 297 -33.53 8.99 -11.00
N ASP A 298 -33.49 7.70 -11.35
CA ASP A 298 -32.68 6.69 -10.67
C ASP A 298 -31.16 6.80 -10.93
N VAL A 299 -30.72 7.53 -11.97
CA VAL A 299 -29.31 7.67 -12.33
C VAL A 299 -28.93 9.14 -12.52
N THR A 300 -28.26 9.72 -11.52
CA THR A 300 -27.81 11.12 -11.56
C THR A 300 -26.32 11.23 -11.92
N VAL A 301 -25.92 12.35 -12.54
CA VAL A 301 -24.54 12.64 -12.96
C VAL A 301 -23.55 12.49 -11.81
N GLY A 302 -23.93 12.93 -10.63
CA GLY A 302 -23.18 12.85 -9.38
C GLY A 302 -23.05 11.43 -8.83
N ALA A 303 -24.04 10.56 -9.03
CA ALA A 303 -23.91 9.14 -8.67
C ALA A 303 -22.86 8.44 -9.55
N THR A 304 -22.89 8.70 -10.86
CA THR A 304 -21.90 8.20 -11.81
C THR A 304 -20.49 8.73 -11.50
N PHE A 305 -20.36 10.04 -11.26
CA PHE A 305 -19.08 10.65 -10.89
C PHE A 305 -18.55 10.13 -9.55
N THR A 306 -19.42 9.95 -8.55
CA THR A 306 -19.06 9.36 -7.25
C THR A 306 -18.43 7.99 -7.42
N VAL A 307 -19.03 7.13 -8.24
CA VAL A 307 -18.56 5.76 -8.48
C VAL A 307 -17.20 5.78 -9.20
N ILE A 308 -17.03 6.64 -10.19
CA ILE A 308 -15.75 6.81 -10.92
C ILE A 308 -14.67 7.33 -9.97
N PHE A 309 -14.95 8.40 -9.22
CA PHE A 309 -14.01 9.05 -8.31
C PHE A 309 -13.58 8.12 -7.17
N ILE A 310 -14.52 7.40 -6.55
CA ILE A 310 -14.22 6.50 -5.43
C ILE A 310 -13.43 5.28 -5.89
N LEU A 311 -13.83 4.64 -7.00
CA LEU A 311 -13.22 3.38 -7.42
C LEU A 311 -11.91 3.55 -8.16
N ILE A 312 -11.72 4.68 -8.85
CA ILE A 312 -10.53 4.88 -9.69
C ILE A 312 -9.54 5.85 -9.06
N GLU A 313 -10.00 7.01 -8.56
CA GLU A 313 -9.12 8.00 -7.92
C GLU A 313 -8.87 7.71 -6.44
N GLY A 314 -9.76 6.93 -5.80
CA GLY A 314 -9.59 6.50 -4.42
C GLY A 314 -8.47 5.50 -4.18
N LYS A 315 -7.57 5.24 -5.15
CA LYS A 315 -6.40 4.39 -4.92
C LYS A 315 -5.66 4.93 -3.68
N PRO A 316 -5.51 4.12 -2.61
CA PRO A 316 -4.71 4.54 -1.47
C PRO A 316 -3.30 4.80 -1.99
N ARG A 317 -2.88 6.07 -1.96
CA ARG A 317 -1.57 6.55 -2.44
C ARG A 317 -0.40 5.78 -1.78
N SER A 318 -0.67 5.12 -0.65
CA SER A 318 0.26 4.21 0.04
C SER A 318 0.59 2.92 -0.73
N ALA A 319 -0.25 2.47 -1.66
CA ALA A 319 0.06 1.33 -2.54
C ALA A 319 1.16 1.70 -3.56
N ILE A 320 1.26 2.98 -3.94
CA ILE A 320 2.31 3.49 -4.84
C ILE A 320 3.63 3.61 -4.07
N SER A 321 3.59 4.05 -2.81
CA SER A 321 4.80 4.11 -1.97
C SER A 321 5.36 2.72 -1.61
N ALA A 322 4.55 1.65 -1.67
CA ALA A 322 5.04 0.28 -1.54
C ALA A 322 5.77 -0.21 -2.80
N GLU A 323 5.40 0.28 -3.99
CA GLU A 323 6.16 0.08 -5.23
C GLU A 323 7.47 0.89 -5.23
N ASP A 324 7.49 2.07 -4.58
CA ASP A 324 8.70 2.89 -4.43
C ASP A 324 9.70 2.39 -3.37
N MET A 325 9.35 1.35 -2.60
CA MET A 325 10.19 0.75 -1.54
C MET A 325 10.86 -0.58 -1.94
N ILE A 326 10.77 -1.02 -3.21
CA ILE A 326 11.39 -2.24 -3.78
C ILE A 326 12.43 -1.87 -4.85
#